data_AF-A0A2A5RNE8-F1
#
_entry.id   AF-A0A2A5RNE8-F1
#
_cell.length_a   1.000
_cell.length_b   1.000
_cell.length_c   1.000
_cell.angle_alpha   90.00
_cell.angle_beta   90.00
_cell.angle_gamma   90.00
#
_symmetry.space_group_name_H-M   'P 1'
#
loop_
_entity.id
_entity.type
_entity.pdbx_description
1 polymer ?
#
loop_
_entity_poly.entity_id
_entity_poly.type
_entity_poly.pdbx_seq_one_letter_code
_entity_poly.pdbx_strand_id
1 'polypeptide(L)'
;MKAQKIGDIVKVEVIGLQDYGAFVRFNDGNSSGKNNEQDQKGLIHISEIQSGYIKNIRDIIKIGQKLTAQIIDIDEFNGKVSLSLRSLEKSPQVHHFYHKKHFTDSRNKIGFISLQNELGKWVEENERFLAKNQIGTELKHK
;
A
#
# COMPACT_ATOMS: atom_id res chain seq x y z
N MET A 1 27.14 -12.38 21.78
CA MET A 1 26.61 -12.59 20.41
C MET A 1 25.39 -11.69 20.28
N LYS A 2 25.28 -10.91 19.19
CA LYS A 2 24.23 -9.90 19.02
C LYS A 2 23.18 -10.46 18.07
N ALA A 3 22.05 -10.90 18.60
CA ALA A 3 20.88 -11.25 17.79
C ALA A 3 20.47 -10.02 16.96
N GLN A 4 20.20 -10.23 15.67
CA GLN A 4 19.68 -9.16 14.80
C GLN A 4 18.36 -8.69 15.34
N LYS A 5 18.20 -7.38 15.43
CA LYS A 5 16.93 -6.76 15.78
C LYS A 5 16.39 -6.00 14.59
N ILE A 6 15.08 -5.84 14.56
CA ILE A 6 14.42 -4.90 13.65
C ILE A 6 15.10 -3.53 13.84
N GLY A 7 15.51 -2.91 12.74
CA GLY A 7 16.23 -1.65 12.70
C GLY A 7 17.76 -1.78 12.57
N ASP A 8 18.35 -2.97 12.72
CA ASP A 8 19.78 -3.16 12.48
C ASP A 8 20.11 -2.96 10.98
N ILE A 9 21.29 -2.38 10.74
CA ILE A 9 21.80 -2.10 9.40
C ILE A 9 22.82 -3.18 9.03
N VAL A 10 22.58 -3.88 7.93
CA VAL A 10 23.39 -5.01 7.47
C VAL A 10 23.89 -4.81 6.04
N LYS A 11 25.06 -5.37 5.75
CA LYS A 11 25.60 -5.44 4.39
C LYS A 11 25.08 -6.71 3.74
N VAL A 12 24.47 -6.55 2.56
CA VAL A 12 23.81 -7.62 1.83
C VAL A 12 24.35 -7.72 0.41
N GLU A 13 24.28 -8.91 -0.17
CA GLU A 13 24.62 -9.16 -1.57
C GLU A 13 23.38 -9.65 -2.32
N VAL A 14 23.11 -9.06 -3.47
CA VAL A 14 21.94 -9.41 -4.29
C VAL A 14 22.19 -10.74 -5.00
N ILE A 15 21.36 -11.75 -4.71
CA ILE A 15 21.44 -13.07 -5.32
C ILE A 15 20.48 -13.22 -6.51
N GLY A 16 19.41 -12.43 -6.54
CA GLY A 16 18.39 -12.53 -7.58
C GLY A 16 17.45 -11.33 -7.60
N LEU A 17 16.81 -11.12 -8.74
CA LEU A 17 15.87 -10.04 -8.97
C LEU A 17 14.58 -10.60 -9.55
N GLN A 18 13.46 -10.18 -8.99
CA GLN A 18 12.12 -10.40 -9.53
C GLN A 18 11.38 -9.06 -9.62
N ASP A 19 10.28 -9.02 -10.37
CA ASP A 19 9.60 -7.75 -10.66
C ASP A 19 8.98 -7.11 -9.39
N TYR A 20 8.71 -7.91 -8.35
CA TYR A 20 8.23 -7.42 -7.06
C TYR A 20 9.35 -7.11 -6.04
N GLY A 21 10.61 -7.48 -6.29
CA GLY A 21 11.66 -7.29 -5.30
C GLY A 21 13.02 -7.94 -5.61
N ALA A 22 13.99 -7.67 -4.75
CA ALA A 22 15.33 -8.23 -4.82
C ALA A 22 15.56 -9.25 -3.70
N PHE A 23 16.07 -10.42 -4.07
CA PHE A 23 16.55 -11.41 -3.11
C PHE A 23 17.98 -11.10 -2.76
N VAL A 24 18.27 -11.06 -1.46
CA VAL A 24 19.59 -10.77 -0.93
C VAL A 24 20.04 -11.85 0.03
N ARG A 25 21.35 -12.07 0.11
CA ARG A 25 21.98 -12.83 1.19
C ARG A 25 22.80 -11.91 2.06
N PHE A 26 22.86 -12.22 3.34
CA PHE A 26 23.75 -11.55 4.26
C PHE A 26 24.22 -12.51 5.34
N ASN A 27 25.42 -12.24 5.84
CA ASN A 27 25.98 -13.01 6.92
C ASN A 27 25.55 -12.38 8.23
N ASP A 28 24.64 -13.06 8.94
CA ASP A 28 24.36 -12.76 10.32
C ASP A 28 25.33 -13.59 11.17
N GLY A 29 26.21 -12.95 11.94
CA GLY A 29 27.26 -13.61 12.74
C GLY A 29 26.76 -14.53 13.86
N ASN A 30 25.50 -14.98 13.78
CA ASN A 30 24.79 -15.83 14.73
C ASN A 30 24.71 -17.31 14.28
N SER A 31 25.11 -17.67 13.06
CA SER A 31 25.18 -19.08 12.61
C SER A 31 26.44 -19.80 13.09
N SER A 32 26.73 -19.78 14.40
CA SER A 32 27.64 -20.74 15.06
C SER A 32 26.83 -21.86 15.69
N GLY A 33 26.30 -22.75 14.85
CA GLY A 33 25.54 -23.90 15.29
C GLY A 33 25.00 -24.71 14.12
N LYS A 34 25.79 -25.71 13.69
CA LYS A 34 25.49 -26.72 12.65
C LYS A 34 25.46 -26.21 11.20
N ASN A 35 26.57 -26.55 10.53
CA ASN A 35 26.82 -26.55 9.08
C ASN A 35 27.04 -25.17 8.45
N ASN A 36 28.15 -25.05 7.72
CA ASN A 36 28.66 -23.86 7.02
C ASN A 36 27.77 -23.39 5.82
N GLU A 37 26.45 -23.58 5.90
CA GLU A 37 25.48 -23.39 4.79
C GLU A 37 24.40 -22.33 5.05
N GLN A 38 24.35 -21.71 6.24
CA GLN A 38 23.24 -20.82 6.60
C GLN A 38 23.58 -19.35 6.41
N ASP A 39 23.81 -18.95 5.15
CA ASP A 39 23.62 -17.56 4.75
C ASP A 39 22.14 -17.21 4.93
N GLN A 40 21.82 -16.19 5.74
CA GLN A 40 20.44 -15.73 5.88
C GLN A 40 19.98 -15.11 4.56
N LYS A 41 18.80 -15.53 4.11
CA LYS A 41 18.16 -15.02 2.89
C LYS A 41 17.14 -13.96 3.30
N GLY A 42 17.24 -12.80 2.65
CA GLY A 42 16.34 -11.69 2.82
C GLY A 42 15.67 -11.29 1.51
N LEU A 43 14.59 -10.54 1.65
CA LEU A 43 13.87 -9.93 0.54
C LEU A 43 13.77 -8.41 0.75
N ILE A 44 14.11 -7.65 -0.29
CA ILE A 44 13.82 -6.23 -0.38
C ILE A 44 12.64 -6.08 -1.35
N HIS A 45 11.49 -5.65 -0.84
CA HIS A 45 10.32 -5.39 -1.69
C HIS A 45 10.57 -4.17 -2.58
N ILE A 46 9.96 -4.10 -3.77
CA ILE A 46 10.16 -2.99 -4.72
C ILE A 46 9.87 -1.61 -4.10
N SER A 47 8.88 -1.51 -3.22
CA SER A 47 8.55 -0.28 -2.49
C SER A 47 9.61 0.16 -1.48
N GLU A 48 10.49 -0.76 -1.09
CA GLU A 48 11.53 -0.57 -0.08
C GLU A 48 12.91 -0.33 -0.71
N ILE A 49 13.00 -0.32 -2.05
CA ILE A 49 14.27 -0.07 -2.76
C ILE A 49 14.60 1.42 -2.80
N GLN A 50 13.61 2.25 -3.14
CA GLN A 50 13.78 3.69 -3.29
C GLN A 50 12.44 4.38 -3.07
N SER A 51 12.48 5.62 -2.57
CA SER A 51 11.31 6.49 -2.52
C SER A 51 10.91 6.94 -3.94
N GLY A 52 9.74 6.49 -4.43
CA GLY A 52 9.17 6.95 -5.70
C GLY A 52 8.59 5.82 -6.56
N TYR A 53 8.27 6.15 -7.81
CA TYR A 53 7.82 5.17 -8.79
C TYR A 53 9.02 4.52 -9.50
N ILE A 54 9.15 3.21 -9.36
CA ILE A 54 10.17 2.41 -10.02
C ILE A 54 9.53 1.71 -11.22
N LYS A 55 10.01 2.00 -12.43
CA LYS A 55 9.57 1.30 -13.65
C LYS A 55 10.13 -0.12 -13.72
N ASN A 56 11.44 -0.25 -13.52
CA ASN A 56 12.16 -1.50 -13.60
C ASN A 56 13.20 -1.58 -12.48
N ILE A 57 13.15 -2.65 -11.70
CA ILE A 57 14.12 -2.92 -10.62
C ILE A 57 15.54 -3.17 -11.16
N ARG A 58 15.64 -3.78 -12.35
CA ARG A 58 16.90 -4.20 -12.99
C ARG A 58 17.81 -3.03 -13.38
N ASP A 59 17.24 -1.84 -13.55
CA ASP A 59 17.99 -0.62 -13.89
C ASP A 59 18.68 -0.02 -12.64
N ILE A 60 18.14 -0.33 -11.45
CA ILE A 60 18.60 0.25 -10.17
C ILE A 60 19.58 -0.70 -9.48
N ILE A 61 19.24 -1.99 -9.44
CA ILE A 61 20.00 -3.01 -8.71
C ILE A 61 20.46 -4.09 -9.68
N LYS A 62 21.71 -4.53 -9.51
CA LYS A 62 22.29 -5.65 -10.27
C LYS A 62 22.54 -6.87 -9.39
N ILE A 63 22.45 -8.05 -9.99
CA ILE A 63 22.82 -9.31 -9.33
C ILE A 63 24.32 -9.27 -8.99
N GLY A 64 24.68 -9.71 -7.78
CA GLY A 64 26.03 -9.66 -7.22
C GLY A 64 26.41 -8.31 -6.61
N GLN A 65 25.54 -7.29 -6.69
CA GLN A 65 25.81 -5.99 -6.08
C GLN A 65 25.75 -6.08 -4.56
N LYS A 66 26.74 -5.48 -3.89
CA LYS A 66 26.77 -5.34 -2.44
C LYS A 66 26.15 -4.01 -2.03
N LEU A 67 25.13 -4.08 -1.18
CA LEU A 67 24.35 -2.95 -0.70
C LEU A 67 24.28 -2.96 0.82
N THR A 68 23.92 -1.82 1.40
CA THR A 68 23.62 -1.72 2.82
C THR A 68 22.12 -1.53 2.97
N ALA A 69 21.45 -2.39 3.74
CA ALA A 69 20.01 -2.35 3.95
C ALA A 69 19.69 -2.44 5.44
N GLN A 70 18.53 -1.91 5.84
CA GLN A 70 18.03 -2.00 7.20
C GLN A 70 17.00 -3.11 7.31
N ILE A 71 17.02 -3.88 8.40
CA ILE A 71 15.98 -4.88 8.68
C ILE A 71 14.71 -4.17 9.13
N ILE A 72 13.60 -4.44 8.45
CA ILE A 72 12.28 -3.87 8.79
C ILE A 72 11.38 -4.88 9.49
N ASP A 73 11.56 -6.18 9.20
CA ASP A 73 10.75 -7.24 9.77
C ASP A 73 11.51 -8.56 9.75
N ILE A 74 11.26 -9.40 10.75
CA ILE A 74 11.90 -10.71 10.93
C ILE A 74 10.78 -11.72 11.20
N ASP A 75 10.58 -12.64 10.26
CA ASP A 75 9.69 -13.79 10.43
C ASP A 75 10.51 -14.97 10.96
N GLU A 76 10.47 -15.17 12.28
CA GLU A 76 11.18 -16.26 12.97
C GLU A 76 10.63 -17.65 12.62
N PHE A 77 9.36 -17.75 12.19
CA PHE A 77 8.75 -19.04 11.85
C PHE A 77 9.25 -19.56 10.50
N ASN A 78 9.36 -18.67 9.52
CA ASN A 78 9.80 -19.03 8.17
C ASN A 78 11.29 -18.74 7.91
N GLY A 79 11.98 -18.10 8.86
CA GLY A 79 13.37 -17.66 8.70
C GLY A 79 13.53 -16.61 7.60
N LYS A 80 12.49 -15.83 7.31
CA LYS A 80 12.50 -14.79 6.26
C LYS A 80 12.78 -13.44 6.90
N VAL A 81 13.64 -12.66 6.28
CA VAL A 81 13.96 -11.30 6.72
C VAL A 81 13.56 -10.30 5.65
N SER A 82 12.76 -9.32 6.00
CA SER A 82 12.40 -8.22 5.12
C SER A 82 13.37 -7.06 5.36
N LEU A 83 13.93 -6.52 4.29
CA LEU A 83 14.90 -5.43 4.35
C LEU A 83 14.46 -4.22 3.51
N SER A 84 14.96 -3.05 3.88
CA SER A 84 14.71 -1.79 3.20
C SER A 84 16.00 -1.02 2.94
N LEU A 85 16.16 -0.59 1.69
CA LEU A 85 17.18 0.39 1.27
C LEU A 85 16.67 1.82 1.48
N ARG A 86 15.36 2.01 1.30
CA ARG A 86 14.68 3.29 1.43
C ARG A 86 14.86 3.90 2.82
N SER A 87 14.87 3.10 3.88
CA SER A 87 15.07 3.61 5.25
C SER A 87 16.43 4.28 5.47
N LEU A 88 17.42 3.99 4.61
CA LEU A 88 18.75 4.60 4.66
C LEU A 88 18.88 5.84 3.77
N GLU A 89 17.86 6.17 2.96
CA GLU A 89 17.86 7.38 2.14
C GLU A 89 17.77 8.64 3.03
N LYS A 90 18.78 9.52 2.94
CA LYS A 90 18.87 10.75 3.75
C LYS A 90 17.76 11.77 3.47
N SER A 91 17.07 11.67 2.35
CA SER A 91 15.97 12.56 1.96
C SER A 91 14.82 11.71 1.47
N PRO A 92 13.87 11.33 2.34
CA PRO A 92 12.67 10.65 1.90
C PRO A 92 11.92 11.62 0.99
N GLN A 93 11.74 11.23 -0.27
CA GLN A 93 10.85 11.95 -1.17
C GLN A 93 9.43 11.74 -0.65
N VAL A 94 8.99 12.64 0.23
CA VAL A 94 7.62 12.72 0.67
C VAL A 94 6.80 13.05 -0.57
N HIS A 95 6.19 12.02 -1.18
CA HIS A 95 5.11 12.24 -2.11
C HIS A 95 4.11 13.12 -1.35
N HIS A 96 4.03 14.40 -1.70
CA HIS A 96 3.03 15.30 -1.15
C HIS A 96 1.70 14.53 -1.21
N PHE A 97 1.10 14.28 -0.04
CA PHE A 97 -0.26 13.79 0.01
C PHE A 97 -1.07 14.76 -0.83
N TYR A 98 -1.52 14.32 -2.01
CA TYR A 98 -2.50 15.09 -2.75
C TYR A 98 -3.69 15.21 -1.80
N HIS A 99 -3.91 16.42 -1.27
CA HIS A 99 -5.13 16.71 -0.55
C HIS A 99 -6.26 16.27 -1.47
N LYS A 100 -7.01 15.23 -1.06
CA LYS A 100 -8.18 14.81 -1.81
C LYS A 100 -9.06 16.04 -1.92
N LYS A 101 -9.27 16.54 -3.15
CA LYS A 101 -10.27 17.58 -3.37
C LYS A 101 -11.60 16.92 -3.08
N HIS A 102 -12.21 17.25 -1.95
CA HIS A 102 -13.56 16.80 -1.66
C HIS A 102 -14.45 17.39 -2.75
N PHE A 103 -15.34 16.57 -3.32
CA PHE A 103 -16.34 17.04 -4.27
C PHE A 103 -17.22 18.15 -3.67
N THR A 104 -17.36 18.13 -2.33
CA THR A 104 -18.03 19.17 -1.56
C THR A 104 -17.01 20.14 -0.96
N ASP A 105 -17.08 21.41 -1.36
CA ASP A 105 -16.46 22.49 -0.60
C ASP A 105 -17.39 22.83 0.57
N SER A 106 -16.90 22.72 1.82
CA SER A 106 -17.71 23.03 3.01
C SER A 106 -18.17 24.50 3.05
N ARG A 107 -17.54 25.37 2.25
CA ARG A 107 -17.91 26.78 2.08
C ARG A 107 -19.14 26.94 1.19
N ASN A 108 -19.40 26.01 0.28
CA ASN A 108 -20.57 26.01 -0.59
C ASN A 108 -21.66 25.10 0.01
N LYS A 109 -22.59 25.70 0.77
CA LYS A 109 -23.81 25.01 1.25
C LYS A 109 -24.83 24.84 0.12
N ILE A 110 -24.41 24.32 -1.04
CA ILE A 110 -25.32 24.04 -2.17
C ILE A 110 -26.29 22.89 -1.80
N GLY A 111 -25.85 21.99 -0.91
CA GLY A 111 -26.71 21.07 -0.15
C GLY A 111 -27.84 20.43 -0.96
N PHE A 112 -29.06 20.48 -0.41
CA PHE A 112 -30.29 19.96 -1.02
C PHE A 112 -31.09 21.05 -1.78
N ILE A 113 -30.51 22.23 -2.07
CA ILE A 113 -31.23 23.37 -2.67
C ILE A 113 -31.78 23.00 -4.06
N SER A 114 -31.00 22.29 -4.88
CA SER A 114 -31.45 21.84 -6.20
C SER A 114 -32.64 20.89 -6.10
N LEU A 115 -32.63 19.99 -5.11
CA LEU A 115 -33.73 19.06 -4.87
C LEU A 115 -34.98 19.79 -4.37
N GLN A 116 -34.82 20.79 -3.51
CA GLN A 116 -35.93 21.61 -3.04
C GLN A 116 -36.58 22.39 -4.20
N ASN A 117 -35.79 22.92 -5.14
CA ASN A 117 -36.28 23.64 -6.31
C ASN A 117 -37.07 22.73 -7.26
N GLU A 118 -36.64 21.47 -7.43
CA GLU A 118 -37.30 20.52 -8.33
C GLU A 118 -38.43 19.71 -7.68
N LEU A 119 -38.51 19.70 -6.34
CA LEU A 119 -39.46 18.89 -5.58
C LEU A 119 -40.91 19.14 -5.99
N GLY A 120 -41.30 20.41 -6.19
CA GLY A 120 -42.66 20.77 -6.57
C GLY A 120 -43.08 20.17 -7.92
N LYS A 121 -42.19 20.24 -8.91
CA LYS A 121 -42.41 19.67 -10.24
C LYS A 121 -42.52 18.14 -10.16
N TRP A 122 -41.65 17.51 -9.38
CA TRP A 122 -41.65 16.06 -9.22
C TRP A 122 -42.90 15.55 -8.51
N VAL A 123 -43.37 16.24 -7.46
CA VAL A 123 -44.63 15.91 -6.77
C VAL A 123 -45.81 16.02 -7.72
N GLU A 124 -45.92 17.10 -8.49
CA GLU A 124 -47.00 17.30 -9.44
C GLU A 124 -47.01 16.22 -10.54
N GLU A 125 -45.85 15.83 -11.04
CA GLU A 125 -45.72 14.77 -12.03
C GLU A 125 -46.14 13.40 -11.47
N ASN A 126 -45.78 13.10 -10.22
CA ASN A 126 -46.19 11.86 -9.54
C ASN A 126 -47.69 11.84 -9.24
N GLU A 127 -48.26 12.94 -8.77
CA GLU A 127 -49.70 13.04 -8.53
C GLU A 127 -50.49 12.85 -9.84
N ARG A 128 -50.03 13.46 -10.93
CA ARG A 128 -50.60 13.24 -12.27
C ARG A 128 -50.49 11.79 -12.73
N PHE A 129 -49.35 11.13 -12.47
CA PHE A 129 -49.16 9.71 -12.77
C PHE A 129 -50.10 8.81 -11.97
N LEU A 130 -50.25 9.06 -10.66
CA LEU A 130 -51.15 8.30 -9.79
C LEU A 130 -52.62 8.49 -10.18
N ALA A 131 -53.03 9.72 -10.49
CA ALA A 131 -54.38 10.03 -10.95
C ALA A 131 -54.70 9.36 -12.30
N LYS A 132 -53.73 9.31 -13.21
CA LYS A 132 -53.85 8.64 -14.51
C LYS A 132 -53.92 7.12 -14.38
N ASN A 133 -53.23 6.56 -13.39
CA ASN A 133 -53.08 5.12 -13.30
C ASN A 133 -54.10 4.40 -12.43
N GLN A 134 -54.84 5.03 -11.50
CA GLN A 134 -55.85 4.39 -10.62
C GLN A 134 -55.60 2.88 -10.37
N ILE A 135 -54.38 2.51 -9.97
CA ILE A 135 -54.08 1.13 -9.57
C ILE A 135 -54.46 1.07 -8.09
N GLY A 136 -55.56 0.37 -7.85
CA GLY A 136 -56.29 0.35 -6.61
C GLY A 136 -55.44 0.09 -5.38
N THR A 137 -55.81 0.79 -4.34
CA THR A 137 -56.10 0.26 -3.00
C THR A 137 -56.62 -1.21 -3.02
N GLU A 138 -55.75 -2.17 -3.30
CA GLU A 138 -55.94 -3.58 -2.93
C GLU A 138 -54.64 -4.14 -2.32
N LEU A 139 -54.31 -3.66 -1.12
CA LEU A 139 -53.58 -4.46 -0.15
C LEU A 139 -54.33 -4.37 1.18
N LYS A 140 -55.56 -4.91 1.19
CA LYS A 140 -56.23 -5.35 2.42
C LYS A 140 -55.58 -6.66 2.88
N HIS A 141 -55.14 -6.66 4.13
CA HIS A 141 -55.02 -7.78 5.07
C HIS A 141 -54.75 -9.19 4.49
N LYS A 142 -53.55 -9.70 4.76
CA LYS A 142 -53.40 -11.03 5.35
C LYS A 142 -52.19 -11.08 6.27
#